data_AF-A0A2W6N927-F1
#
_entry.id   AF-A0A2W6N927-F1
#
_cell.length_a   1.000
_cell.length_b   1.000
_cell.length_c   1.000
_cell.angle_alpha   90.00
_cell.angle_beta   90.00
_cell.angle_gamma   90.00
#
_symmetry.space_group_name_H-M   'P 1'
#
loop_
_entity.id
_entity.type
_entity.pdbx_description
1 polymer ?
#
loop_
_entity_poly.entity_id
_entity_poly.type
_entity_poly.pdbx_seq_one_letter_code
_entity_poly.pdbx_strand_id
1 'polypeptide(L)' 'MVAYEIGERRDNELVLRTFSKAFAKQKDVIGLVVHSDRDVSNTEKYIRFYNQKRPQRKLKKLTSVEYRRQFAA' A
#
# COMPACT_ATOMS: atom_id res chain seq x y z
N MET A 1 8.32 7.90 8.24
CA MET A 1 8.69 6.55 8.69
C MET A 1 9.20 5.76 7.50
N VAL A 2 10.33 5.05 7.64
CA VAL A 2 10.93 4.24 6.56
C VAL A 2 10.99 2.79 7.03
N ALA A 3 10.46 1.87 6.22
CA ALA A 3 10.61 0.43 6.40
C ALA A 3 11.25 -0.14 5.12
N TYR A 4 12.13 -1.12 5.28
CA TYR A 4 12.80 -1.79 4.17
C TYR A 4 12.92 -3.29 4.47
N GLU A 5 12.86 -4.10 3.43
CA GLU A 5 13.15 -5.53 3.45
C GLU A 5 14.20 -5.81 2.36
N ILE A 6 15.23 -6.56 2.71
CA ILE A 6 16.29 -6.97 1.77
C ILE A 6 16.09 -8.46 1.48
N GLY A 7 16.01 -8.82 0.20
CA GLY A 7 15.91 -10.20 -0.26
C GLY A 7 16.71 -10.40 -1.55
N GLU A 8 17.07 -11.64 -1.84
CA GLU A 8 17.91 -11.99 -2.99
C GLU A 8 17.20 -11.78 -4.34
N ARG A 9 15.86 -11.77 -4.35
CA ARG A 9 15.04 -11.58 -5.55
C ARG A 9 14.03 -10.47 -5.34
N ARG A 10 13.80 -9.68 -6.39
CA ARG A 10 12.74 -8.67 -6.41
C ARG A 10 11.40 -9.36 -6.69
N ASP A 11 10.71 -9.79 -5.65
CA ASP A 11 9.39 -10.40 -5.72
C ASP A 11 8.30 -9.54 -5.04
N ASN A 12 7.04 -9.88 -5.31
CA ASN A 12 5.89 -9.19 -4.71
C ASN A 12 5.80 -9.45 -3.19
N GLU A 13 6.38 -10.54 -2.71
CA GLU A 13 6.35 -10.89 -1.31
C GLU A 13 7.23 -9.95 -0.47
N LEU A 14 8.39 -9.56 -0.98
CA LEU A 14 9.27 -8.56 -0.37
C LEU A 14 8.54 -7.23 -0.18
N VAL A 15 7.76 -6.82 -1.18
CA VAL A 15 6.93 -5.62 -1.15
C VAL A 15 5.84 -5.72 -0.08
N LEU A 16 5.15 -6.86 -0.01
CA LEU A 16 4.13 -7.13 1.02
C LEU A 16 4.70 -7.12 2.43
N ARG A 17 5.88 -7.73 2.62
CA ARG A 17 6.58 -7.76 3.91
C ARG A 17 7.02 -6.37 4.33
N THR A 18 7.55 -5.59 3.39
CA THR A 18 7.93 -4.18 3.63
C THR A 18 6.71 -3.36 4.08
N PHE A 19 5.56 -3.51 3.40
CA PHE A 19 4.33 -2.84 3.81
C PHE A 19 3.83 -3.30 5.17
N SER A 20 3.86 -4.61 5.42
CA SER A 20 3.45 -5.16 6.71
C SER A 20 4.31 -4.63 7.86
N LYS A 21 5.63 -4.51 7.66
CA LYS A 21 6.55 -3.91 8.63
C LYS A 21 6.30 -2.41 8.83
N ALA A 22 6.02 -1.67 7.76
CA ALA A 22 5.62 -0.27 7.87
C ALA A 22 4.32 -0.13 8.68
N PHE A 23 3.29 -0.90 8.35
CA PHE A 23 1.99 -0.84 9.01
C PHE A 23 2.02 -1.31 10.47
N ALA A 24 2.90 -2.25 10.81
CA ALA A 24 3.10 -2.67 12.20
C ALA A 24 3.72 -1.56 13.05
N LYS A 25 4.60 -0.73 12.47
CA LYS A 25 5.27 0.37 13.17
C LYS A 25 4.38 1.60 13.37
N GLN A 26 3.29 1.73 12.63
CA GLN A 26 2.44 2.91 12.67
C GLN A 26 0.98 2.53 12.97
N LYS A 27 0.51 2.91 14.17
CA LYS A 27 -0.84 2.59 14.65
C LYS A 27 -1.95 3.16 13.77
N ASP A 28 -1.67 4.24 13.05
CA ASP A 28 -2.65 4.93 12.21
C ASP A 28 -2.11 5.16 10.78
N VAL A 29 -2.54 4.31 9.86
CA VAL A 29 -2.18 4.33 8.42
C VAL A 29 -3.42 4.41 7.53
N ILE A 30 -4.50 4.94 8.09
CA ILE A 30 -5.78 5.14 7.41
C ILE A 30 -5.55 6.03 6.18
N GLY A 31 -5.95 5.55 5.01
CA GLY A 31 -5.86 6.31 3.76
C GLY A 31 -4.46 6.37 3.13
N LEU A 32 -3.52 5.48 3.50
CA LEU A 32 -2.24 5.41 2.82
C LEU A 32 -2.43 5.03 1.35
N VAL A 33 -1.83 5.83 0.46
CA VAL A 33 -1.69 5.52 -0.96
C VAL A 33 -0.23 5.16 -1.21
N VAL A 34 -0.02 4.05 -1.89
CA VAL A 34 1.30 3.55 -2.25
C VAL A 34 1.62 3.95 -3.69
N HIS A 35 2.84 4.40 -3.95
CA HIS A 35 3.31 4.67 -5.31
C HIS A 35 4.64 3.95 -5.54
N SER A 36 4.95 3.63 -6.80
CA SER A 36 6.22 3.06 -7.23
C SER A 36 6.63 3.79 -8.49
N ASP A 37 7.82 4.40 -8.48
CA ASP A 37 8.39 5.16 -9.61
C ASP A 37 8.90 4.23 -10.75
N ARG A 38 8.37 3.02 -10.84
CA ARG A 38 8.77 1.99 -11.81
C ARG A 38 7.53 1.38 -12.44
N ASP A 39 7.31 1.70 -13.71
CA ASP A 39 6.10 1.36 -14.49
C ASP A 39 6.07 -0.06 -15.08
N VAL A 40 7.00 -0.94 -14.70
CA VAL A 40 7.16 -2.24 -15.39
C VAL A 40 7.46 -3.38 -14.42
N SER A 41 6.47 -3.77 -13.62
CA SER A 41 6.57 -5.00 -12.81
C SER A 41 5.22 -5.50 -12.31
N ASN A 42 5.17 -6.76 -11.85
CA ASN A 42 4.03 -7.30 -11.11
C ASN A 42 3.71 -6.49 -9.83
N THR A 43 4.67 -5.72 -9.33
CA THR A 43 4.52 -4.85 -8.17
C THR A 43 3.55 -3.71 -8.43
N GLU A 44 3.56 -3.11 -9.62
CA GLU A 44 2.65 -2.02 -9.95
C GLU A 44 1.19 -2.49 -10.03
N LYS A 45 0.96 -3.67 -10.63
CA LYS A 45 -0.36 -4.32 -10.62
C LYS A 45 -0.88 -4.52 -9.19
N TYR A 46 0.01 -4.93 -8.29
CA TYR A 46 -0.33 -5.09 -6.87
C TYR A 46 -0.63 -3.74 -6.20
N ILE A 47 0.19 -2.71 -6.43
CA ILE A 47 -0.03 -1.36 -5.88
C ILE A 47 -1.37 -0.81 -6.35
N ARG A 48 -1.69 -0.95 -7.63
CA ARG A 48 -2.98 -0.55 -8.19
C ARG A 48 -4.12 -1.30 -7.53
N PHE A 49 -4.01 -2.62 -7.36
CA PHE A 49 -5.00 -3.42 -6.63
C PHE A 49 -5.18 -2.92 -5.19
N TYR A 50 -4.09 -2.68 -4.46
CA TYR A 50 -4.14 -2.20 -3.08
C TYR A 50 -4.83 -0.83 -2.97
N ASN A 51 -4.47 0.11 -3.83
CA ASN A 51 -4.97 1.48 -3.77
C ASN A 51 -6.43 1.62 -4.23
N GLN A 52 -6.83 0.84 -5.25
CA GLN A 52 -8.09 1.05 -5.98
C GLN A 52 -9.09 -0.09 -5.86
N LYS A 53 -8.68 -1.29 -5.43
CA LYS A 53 -9.53 -2.50 -5.47
C LYS A 53 -9.60 -3.28 -4.17
N ARG A 54 -8.84 -2.92 -3.14
CA ARG A 54 -8.84 -3.61 -1.85
C ARG A 54 -9.63 -2.81 -0.80
N PRO A 55 -10.89 -3.19 -0.51
CA PRO A 55 -11.63 -2.64 0.63
C PRO A 55 -10.87 -2.85 1.93
N GLN A 56 -10.70 -1.79 2.71
CA GLN A 56 -10.04 -1.87 4.01
C GLN A 56 -11.08 -1.76 5.12
N ARG A 57 -11.15 -2.76 6.02
CA ARG A 57 -12.11 -2.76 7.15
C ARG A 57 -11.99 -1.50 8.02
N LYS A 58 -10.76 -1.01 8.21
CA LYS A 58 -10.47 0.24 8.93
C LYS A 58 -10.97 1.51 8.20
N LEU A 59 -11.20 1.45 6.88
CA LEU A 59 -11.73 2.54 6.07
C LEU A 59 -13.23 2.40 5.81
N LYS A 60 -13.99 1.75 6.71
CA LYS A 60 -15.42 1.46 6.48
C LYS A 60 -15.68 0.69 5.17
N LYS A 61 -14.74 -0.18 4.78
CA LYS A 61 -14.73 -0.94 3.51
C LYS A 61 -14.50 -0.09 2.24
N LEU A 62 -14.01 1.14 2.38
CA LEU A 62 -13.52 1.93 1.24
C LEU A 62 -12.11 1.51 0.85
N THR A 63 -11.75 1.82 -0.39
CA THR A 63 -10.36 1.77 -0.88
C THR A 63 -9.58 3.00 -0.41
N SER A 64 -8.24 2.94 -0.43
CA SER A 64 -7.40 4.07 -0.02
C SER A 64 -7.71 5.35 -0.81
N VAL A 65 -7.96 5.22 -2.12
CA VAL A 65 -8.27 6.36 -2.99
C VAL A 65 -9.65 6.94 -2.70
N GLU A 66 -10.67 6.10 -2.54
CA GLU A 66 -12.03 6.57 -2.21
C GLU A 66 -12.06 7.30 -0.86
N TYR A 67 -11.35 6.77 0.14
CA TYR A 67 -11.21 7.44 1.42
C TYR A 67 -10.60 8.84 1.26
N ARG A 68 -9.49 8.98 0.52
CA ARG A 68 -8.86 10.30 0.29
C ARG A 68 -9.77 11.29 -0.43
N ARG A 69 -10.55 10.83 -1.40
CA ARG A 69 -11.50 11.68 -2.15
C ARG A 69 -12.56 12.31 -1.26
N GLN A 70 -12.91 11.71 -0.12
CA GLN A 70 -13.87 12.29 0.83
C GLN A 70 -13.32 13.51 1.58
N PHE A 71 -11.99 13.70 1.61
CA PHE A 71 -11.33 14.80 2.33
C PHE A 71 -10.63 15.78 1.40
N ALA A 72 -10.67 15.55 0.08
CA ALA A 72 -10.19 16.50 -0.92
C ALA A 72 -11.32 17.49 -1.21
N ALA A 73 -11.27 18.66 -0.54
CA ALA A 73 -12.15 19.81 -0.75
C ALA A 73 -11.29 21.02 -1.13
#